data_AF-A0A0Q5ASX0-F1
#
_entry.id   AF-A0A0Q5ASX0-F1
#
_cell.length_a   1.000
_cell.length_b   1.000
_cell.length_c   1.000
_cell.angle_alpha   90.00
_cell.angle_beta   90.00
_cell.angle_gamma   90.00
#
_symmetry.space_group_name_H-M   'P 1'
#
loop_
_entity.id
_entity.type
_entity.pdbx_description
1 polymer ?
#
loop_
_entity_poly.entity_id
_entity_poly.type
_entity_poly.pdbx_seq_one_letter_code
_entity_poly.pdbx_strand_id
1 'polypeptide(L)'
;MVVEVASPQTLLAMKLHAAQRRGNREAEDLEALLAVCCVTSLGDAEEMYSAHYPGDSFTERTADLVDRLLRRPPPPLERPDAPDLSA
;
A
#
# COMPACT_ATOMS: atom_id res chain seq x y z
N MET A 1 -0.71 26.15 -9.24
CA MET A 1 -1.32 25.41 -8.11
C MET A 1 -0.47 24.18 -7.91
N VAL A 2 0.21 24.06 -6.77
CA VAL A 2 0.99 22.86 -6.42
C VAL A 2 0.05 21.93 -5.66
N VAL A 3 0.04 20.65 -6.03
CA VAL A 3 -0.68 19.62 -5.28
C VAL A 3 0.34 18.92 -4.39
N GLU A 4 0.14 19.00 -3.08
CA GLU A 4 0.97 18.25 -2.12
C GLU A 4 0.38 16.86 -1.91
N VAL A 5 1.22 15.83 -2.04
CA VAL A 5 0.84 14.43 -1.90
C VAL A 5 1.65 13.78 -0.79
N ALA A 6 1.03 12.86 -0.06
CA ALA A 6 1.73 12.05 0.93
C ALA A 6 2.71 11.09 0.25
N SER A 7 3.73 10.63 1.00
CA SER A 7 4.65 9.63 0.48
C SER A 7 3.93 8.30 0.22
N PRO A 8 4.43 7.47 -0.71
CA PRO A 8 3.87 6.14 -0.94
C PRO A 8 3.78 5.28 0.33
N GLN A 9 4.79 5.33 1.21
CA GLN A 9 4.77 4.57 2.47
C GLN A 9 3.64 5.03 3.40
N THR A 10 3.42 6.34 3.50
CA THR A 10 2.31 6.87 4.30
C THR A 10 0.96 6.47 3.71
N LEU A 11 0.80 6.52 2.38
CA LEU A 11 -0.41 6.05 1.71
C LEU A 11 -0.65 4.55 1.94
N LEU A 12 0.40 3.73 1.87
CA LEU A 12 0.33 2.30 2.16
C LEU A 12 -0.14 2.05 3.60
N ALA A 13 0.47 2.72 4.58
CA ALA A 13 0.07 2.58 5.98
C ALA A 13 -1.40 2.95 6.21
N MET A 14 -1.85 4.06 5.60
CA MET A 14 -3.26 4.50 5.67
C MET A 14 -4.21 3.46 5.04
N LYS A 15 -3.81 2.85 3.93
CA LYS A 15 -4.59 1.80 3.25
C LYS A 15 -4.65 0.52 4.04
N LEU A 16 -3.54 0.10 4.66
CA LEU A 16 -3.50 -1.03 5.59
C LEU A 16 -4.41 -0.78 6.80
N HIS A 17 -4.41 0.44 7.35
CA HIS A 17 -5.34 0.82 8.42
C HIS A 17 -6.81 0.78 7.98
N ALA A 18 -7.11 1.30 6.78
CA ALA A 18 -8.46 1.27 6.22
C ALA A 18 -8.96 -0.16 5.98
N ALA A 19 -8.07 -1.06 5.54
CA ALA A 19 -8.37 -2.46 5.27
C ALA A 19 -8.83 -3.23 6.52
N GLN A 20 -8.40 -2.82 7.74
CA GLN A 20 -8.92 -3.38 9.00
C GLN A 20 -10.44 -3.35 9.11
N ARG A 21 -11.09 -2.35 8.48
CA ARG A 21 -12.55 -2.21 8.47
C ARG A 21 -13.17 -2.52 7.11
N ARG A 22 -12.46 -2.21 6.02
CA ARG A 22 -13.01 -2.21 4.66
C ARG A 22 -12.60 -3.44 3.83
N GLY A 23 -11.60 -4.20 4.28
CA GLY A 23 -11.13 -5.45 3.66
C GLY A 23 -10.89 -5.29 2.16
N ASN A 24 -11.50 -6.17 1.36
CA ASN A 24 -11.30 -6.26 -0.10
C ASN A 24 -11.57 -4.96 -0.88
N ARG A 25 -12.28 -3.97 -0.31
CA ARG A 25 -12.46 -2.66 -0.99
C ARG A 25 -11.15 -1.91 -1.18
N GLU A 26 -10.14 -2.19 -0.36
CA GLU A 26 -8.82 -1.57 -0.47
C GLU A 26 -7.84 -2.45 -1.29
N ALA A 27 -8.28 -3.57 -1.86
CA ALA A 27 -7.38 -4.57 -2.44
C ALA A 27 -6.56 -4.06 -3.63
N GLU A 28 -7.20 -3.32 -4.54
CA GLU A 28 -6.53 -2.76 -5.73
C GLU A 28 -5.45 -1.74 -5.36
N ASP A 29 -5.79 -0.80 -4.48
CA ASP A 29 -4.83 0.20 -3.99
C ASP A 29 -3.69 -0.46 -3.20
N LEU A 30 -4.00 -1.47 -2.37
CA LEU A 30 -2.99 -2.22 -1.63
C LEU A 30 -2.06 -2.99 -2.57
N GLU A 31 -2.58 -3.66 -3.59
CA GLU A 31 -1.78 -4.40 -4.56
C GLU A 31 -0.76 -3.48 -5.26
N ALA A 32 -1.20 -2.29 -5.68
CA ALA A 32 -0.31 -1.29 -6.26
C ALA A 32 0.71 -0.73 -5.24
N LEU A 33 0.27 -0.35 -4.06
CA LEU A 33 1.13 0.29 -3.05
C LEU A 33 2.15 -0.69 -2.45
N LEU A 34 1.79 -1.96 -2.28
CA LEU A 34 2.73 -3.02 -1.86
C LEU A 34 3.87 -3.14 -2.88
N ALA A 35 3.55 -3.14 -4.18
CA ALA A 35 4.55 -3.17 -5.25
C ALA A 35 5.40 -1.90 -5.29
N VAL A 36 4.79 -0.71 -5.21
CA VAL A 36 5.50 0.58 -5.21
C VAL A 36 6.45 0.71 -4.02
N CYS A 37 6.05 0.22 -2.85
CA CYS A 37 6.85 0.29 -1.63
C CYS A 37 7.81 -0.90 -1.46
N CYS A 38 7.88 -1.81 -2.45
CA CYS A 38 8.71 -3.02 -2.40
C CYS A 38 8.44 -3.90 -1.17
N VAL A 39 7.19 -3.97 -0.72
CA VAL A 39 6.75 -4.83 0.39
C VAL A 39 6.49 -6.22 -0.17
N THR A 40 7.25 -7.22 0.28
CA THR A 40 7.26 -8.56 -0.34
C THR A 40 6.82 -9.67 0.60
N SER A 41 6.75 -9.39 1.89
CA SER A 41 6.32 -10.33 2.91
C SER A 41 5.22 -9.74 3.79
N LEU A 42 4.43 -10.60 4.44
CA LEU A 42 3.44 -10.15 5.41
C LEU A 42 4.10 -9.41 6.59
N GLY A 43 5.29 -9.85 7.02
CA GLY A 43 6.07 -9.19 8.06
C GLY A 43 6.50 -7.77 7.67
N ASP A 44 6.91 -7.57 6.42
CA ASP A 44 7.26 -6.23 5.90
C ASP A 44 6.04 -5.29 5.99
N ALA A 45 4.84 -5.81 5.67
CA ALA A 45 3.61 -5.04 5.73
C ALA A 45 3.21 -4.69 7.18
N GLU A 46 3.43 -5.62 8.13
CA GLU A 46 3.21 -5.38 9.56
C GLU A 46 4.22 -4.38 10.14
N GLU A 47 5.48 -4.43 9.71
CA GLU A 47 6.50 -3.44 10.09
C GLU A 47 6.14 -2.05 9.55
N MET A 48 5.74 -1.96 8.27
CA MET A 48 5.26 -0.71 7.66
C MET A 48 4.07 -0.13 8.43
N TYR A 49 3.12 -0.99 8.81
CA TYR A 49 1.93 -0.59 9.57
C TYR A 49 2.28 -0.12 10.98
N SER A 50 3.05 -0.91 11.73
CA SER A 50 3.41 -0.61 13.12
C SER A 50 4.29 0.64 13.26
N ALA A 51 5.10 0.96 12.25
CA ALA A 51 5.87 2.20 12.20
C ALA A 51 4.97 3.47 12.16
N HIS A 52 3.74 3.36 11.66
CA HIS A 52 2.77 4.46 11.58
C HIS A 52 1.66 4.38 12.64
N TYR A 53 1.32 3.17 13.09
CA TYR A 53 0.27 2.88 14.08
C TYR A 53 0.85 2.00 15.21
N PRO A 54 1.70 2.57 16.09
CA PRO A 54 2.36 1.80 17.14
C PRO A 54 1.36 1.25 18.15
N GLY A 55 1.46 -0.04 18.45
CA GLY A 55 0.57 -0.75 19.37
C GLY A 55 -0.65 -1.39 18.73
N ASP A 56 -0.95 -1.07 17.47
CA ASP A 56 -1.98 -1.76 16.69
C ASP A 56 -1.37 -2.97 15.96
N SER A 57 -2.19 -4.00 15.74
CA SER A 57 -1.82 -5.19 14.96
C SER A 57 -2.84 -5.43 13.86
N PHE A 58 -2.46 -6.22 12.85
CA PHE A 58 -3.41 -6.66 11.85
C PHE A 58 -4.51 -7.51 12.47
N THR A 59 -5.75 -7.28 12.04
CA THR A 59 -6.78 -8.29 12.19
C THR A 59 -6.46 -9.47 11.27
N GLU A 60 -6.89 -10.67 11.65
CA GLU A 60 -6.73 -11.89 10.83
C GLU A 60 -7.20 -11.68 9.39
N ARG A 61 -8.33 -10.98 9.22
CA ARG A 61 -8.90 -10.64 7.92
C ARG A 61 -7.95 -9.79 7.05
N THR A 62 -7.27 -8.81 7.65
CA THR A 62 -6.32 -7.96 6.93
C THR A 62 -5.05 -8.72 6.60
N ALA A 63 -4.54 -9.53 7.55
CA ALA A 63 -3.39 -10.40 7.30
C ALA A 63 -3.66 -11.36 6.13
N ASP A 64 -4.82 -12.02 6.12
CA ASP A 64 -5.25 -12.89 5.02
C ASP A 64 -5.38 -12.16 3.68
N LEU A 65 -5.89 -10.92 3.70
CA LEU A 65 -5.97 -10.11 2.48
C LEU A 65 -4.58 -9.80 1.93
N VAL A 66 -3.68 -9.31 2.78
CA VAL A 66 -2.33 -8.92 2.40
C VAL A 66 -1.54 -10.14 1.91
N ASP A 67 -1.60 -11.27 2.62
CA ASP A 67 -0.93 -12.52 2.20
C ASP A 67 -1.44 -13.00 0.83
N ARG A 68 -2.76 -12.94 0.57
CA ARG A 68 -3.32 -13.28 -0.74
C ARG A 68 -2.84 -12.35 -1.86
N LEU A 69 -2.67 -11.06 -1.59
CA LEU A 69 -2.18 -10.10 -2.58
C LEU A 69 -0.69 -10.33 -2.86
N LEU A 70 0.12 -10.55 -1.82
CA LEU A 70 1.56 -10.80 -1.95
C LEU A 70 1.89 -12.10 -2.71
N ARG A 71 0.97 -13.08 -2.75
CA ARG A 71 1.12 -14.30 -3.55
C ARG A 71 0.86 -14.10 -5.04
N ARG A 72 0.28 -12.97 -5.44
CA ARG A 72 0.06 -12.65 -6.85
C ARG A 72 1.33 -12.05 -7.46
N PRO A 73 1.54 -12.19 -8.77
CA PRO A 73 2.56 -11.40 -9.44
C PRO A 73 2.27 -9.90 -9.20
N PRO A 74 3.28 -9.09 -8.86
CA PRO A 74 3.06 -7.67 -8.65
C PRO A 74 2.54 -7.02 -9.94
N PRO A 75 1.63 -6.03 -9.84
CA PRO A 75 1.17 -5.32 -11.00
C PRO A 75 2.33 -4.58 -11.68
N PRO A 76 2.28 -4.38 -13.01
CA PRO A 76 3.25 -3.55 -13.70
C PRO A 76 3.21 -2.13 -13.12
N LEU A 77 4.37 -1.63 -12.69
CA LEU A 77 4.50 -0.26 -12.21
C LEU A 77 4.62 0.67 -13.42
N GLU A 78 3.47 1.13 -13.92
CA GLU A 78 3.43 2.18 -14.94
C GLU A 78 3.78 3.52 -14.30
N ARG A 79 4.96 4.07 -14.64
CA ARG A 79 5.23 5.49 -14.42
C ARG A 79 4.80 6.23 -15.68
N PRO A 80 3.93 7.23 -15.58
CA PRO A 80 3.67 8.12 -16.70
C PRO A 80 5.00 8.77 -17.13
N ASP A 81 5.17 8.96 -18.43
CA ASP A 81 6.23 9.83 -18.94
C ASP A 81 6.08 11.22 -18.31
N ALA A 82 7.21 11.86 -18.03
CA ALA A 82 7.18 13.23 -17.52
C ALA A 82 6.40 14.11 -18.50
N PRO A 83 5.50 14.99 -18.01
CA PRO A 83 4.77 15.88 -18.90
C PRO A 83 5.76 16.75 -19.67
N ASP A 84 5.53 16.91 -20.98
CA ASP A 84 6.30 17.87 -21.78
C ASP A 84 5.89 19.29 -21.36
N LEU A 85 6.76 19.94 -20.58
CA LEU A 85 6.58 21.31 -20.10
C LEU A 85 7.21 22.35 -21.04
N SER A 86 7.60 21.94 -22.25
CA SER A 86 8.22 22.81 -23.27
C SER A 86 7.15 23.64 -24.01
N ALA A 87 6.49 24.56 -23.31
CA ALA A 87 5.52 25.51 -23.90
C ALA A 87 5.84 26.96 -23.54
#